data_AF-A0A847Z6R3-F1
#
_entry.id   AF-A0A847Z6R3-F1
#
_cell.length_a   1.000
_cell.length_b   1.000
_cell.length_c   1.000
_cell.angle_alpha   90.00
_cell.angle_beta   90.00
_cell.angle_gamma   90.00
#
_symmetry.space_group_name_H-M   'P 1'
#
loop_
_entity.id
_entity.type
_entity.pdbx_description
1 polymer ?
#
loop_
_entity_poly.entity_id
_entity_poly.type
_entity_poly.pdbx_seq_one_letter_code
_entity_poly.pdbx_strand_id
1 'polypeptide(L)'
;MSIQNMIEGKKQWRALMVRVKALPADYQIVYKEIQKYLFKVGPVELTEGTDLLAGIVDLFEEGAVLKKGVLEITGRDVAAFCDDLIKDSKTYADAYLETANKEVAKAIKKHADKTK
;
A
#
# COMPACT_ATOMS: atom_id res chain seq x y z
N MET A 1 2.94 -10.84 -18.13
CA MET A 1 3.33 -11.76 -17.04
C MET A 1 3.48 -13.17 -17.56
N SER A 2 4.56 -13.88 -17.18
CA SER A 2 4.73 -15.32 -17.43
C SER A 2 4.01 -16.13 -16.33
N ILE A 3 3.54 -17.34 -16.65
CA ILE A 3 2.94 -18.28 -15.68
C ILE A 3 3.91 -18.55 -14.51
N GLN A 4 5.22 -18.57 -14.78
CA GLN A 4 6.25 -18.74 -13.76
C GLN A 4 6.22 -17.63 -12.69
N ASN A 5 6.03 -16.38 -13.10
CA ASN A 5 5.96 -15.24 -12.18
C ASN A 5 4.72 -15.31 -11.28
N MET A 6 3.58 -15.78 -11.82
CA MET A 6 2.36 -15.97 -11.01
C MET A 6 2.54 -17.07 -9.95
N ILE A 7 3.25 -18.16 -10.28
CA ILE A 7 3.51 -19.25 -9.35
C ILE A 7 4.42 -18.76 -8.21
N GLU A 8 5.49 -18.04 -8.53
CA GLU A 8 6.41 -17.51 -7.53
C GLU A 8 5.72 -16.46 -6.63
N GLY A 9 4.96 -15.52 -7.21
CA GLY A 9 4.20 -14.53 -6.43
C GLY A 9 3.21 -15.20 -5.46
N LYS A 10 2.54 -16.28 -5.89
CA LYS A 10 1.64 -17.04 -5.00
C LYS A 10 2.39 -17.77 -3.89
N LYS A 11 3.61 -18.24 -4.15
CA LYS A 11 4.47 -18.88 -3.14
C LYS A 11 4.94 -17.87 -2.10
N GLN A 12 5.41 -16.70 -2.54
CA GLN A 12 5.80 -15.58 -1.67
C GLN A 12 4.63 -15.12 -0.80
N TRP A 13 3.44 -14.93 -1.39
CA TRP A 13 2.24 -14.57 -0.66
C TRP A 13 1.89 -15.59 0.45
N ARG A 14 1.97 -16.89 0.15
CA ARG A 14 1.73 -17.94 1.14
C ARG A 14 2.74 -17.90 2.28
N ALA A 15 4.03 -17.75 1.95
CA ALA A 15 5.09 -17.65 2.96
C ALA A 15 4.87 -16.44 3.88
N LEU A 16 4.55 -15.28 3.31
CA LEU A 16 4.20 -14.07 4.05
C LEU A 16 3.03 -14.30 5.00
N MET A 17 1.98 -14.99 4.54
CA MET A 17 0.81 -15.25 5.37
C MET A 17 1.05 -16.27 6.49
N VAL A 18 2.02 -17.16 6.34
CA VAL A 18 2.46 -18.03 7.44
C VAL A 18 3.12 -17.19 8.53
N ARG A 19 4.01 -16.26 8.16
CA ARG A 19 4.69 -15.35 9.09
C ARG A 19 3.69 -14.50 9.88
N VAL A 20 2.72 -13.90 9.19
CA VAL A 20 1.66 -13.12 9.84
C VAL A 20 0.89 -13.94 10.86
N LYS A 21 0.52 -15.19 10.53
CA LYS A 21 -0.21 -16.06 11.45
C LYS A 21 0.57 -16.46 12.70
N ALA A 22 1.90 -16.36 12.66
CA ALA A 22 2.77 -16.63 13.81
C ALA A 22 2.86 -15.42 14.77
N LEU A 23 2.45 -14.23 14.34
CA LEU A 23 2.43 -13.03 15.18
C LEU A 23 1.36 -13.09 16.27
N PRO A 24 1.46 -12.29 17.34
CA PRO A 24 0.39 -12.13 18.32
C PRO A 24 -0.93 -11.63 17.70
N ALA A 25 -2.05 -11.88 18.37
CA ALA A 25 -3.38 -11.67 17.80
C ALA A 25 -3.67 -10.20 17.42
N ASP A 26 -3.21 -9.25 18.22
CA ASP A 26 -3.32 -7.81 17.96
C ASP A 26 -2.54 -7.41 16.69
N TYR A 27 -1.32 -7.91 16.53
CA TYR A 27 -0.51 -7.72 15.33
C TYR A 27 -1.21 -8.27 14.07
N GLN A 28 -1.80 -9.47 14.16
CA GLN A 28 -2.56 -10.05 13.05
C GLN A 28 -3.76 -9.18 12.64
N ILE A 29 -4.48 -8.62 13.62
CA ILE A 29 -5.64 -7.77 13.37
C ILE A 29 -5.19 -6.50 12.64
N VAL A 30 -4.19 -5.79 13.17
CA VAL A 30 -3.72 -4.53 12.58
C VAL A 30 -3.15 -4.78 11.19
N TYR A 31 -2.36 -5.85 11.01
CA TYR A 31 -1.80 -6.18 9.70
C TYR A 31 -2.89 -6.41 8.63
N LYS A 32 -4.00 -7.08 9.01
CA LYS A 32 -5.13 -7.31 8.09
C LYS A 32 -5.82 -6.00 7.68
N GLU A 33 -5.96 -5.06 8.61
CA GLU A 33 -6.54 -3.74 8.27
C GLU A 33 -5.59 -2.90 7.42
N ILE A 34 -4.28 -2.93 7.70
CA ILE A 34 -3.24 -2.33 6.85
C ILE A 34 -3.31 -2.90 5.43
N GLN A 35 -3.38 -4.23 5.28
CA GLN A 35 -3.50 -4.87 3.96
C GLN A 35 -4.72 -4.34 3.20
N LYS A 36 -5.90 -4.32 3.82
CA LYS A 36 -7.13 -3.81 3.17
C LYS A 36 -7.00 -2.34 2.76
N TYR A 37 -6.40 -1.52 3.62
CA TYR A 37 -6.20 -0.10 3.37
C TYR A 37 -5.27 0.12 2.18
N LEU A 38 -4.09 -0.49 2.21
CA LEU A 38 -3.09 -0.35 1.15
C LEU A 38 -3.58 -0.93 -0.19
N PHE A 39 -4.38 -1.99 -0.21
CA PHE A 39 -5.02 -2.44 -1.47
C PHE A 39 -5.99 -1.41 -2.06
N LYS A 40 -6.52 -0.50 -1.24
CA LYS A 40 -7.46 0.54 -1.69
C LYS A 40 -6.75 1.83 -2.08
N VAL A 41 -5.76 2.27 -1.31
CA VAL A 41 -5.13 3.60 -1.47
C VAL A 41 -3.67 3.55 -1.92
N GLY A 42 -3.05 2.37 -1.88
CA GLY A 42 -1.62 2.19 -2.10
C GLY A 42 -1.17 2.36 -3.55
N PRO A 43 0.15 2.22 -3.78
CA PRO A 43 0.74 2.28 -5.11
C PRO A 43 0.16 1.24 -6.06
N VAL A 44 0.15 1.56 -7.35
CA VAL A 44 -0.28 0.62 -8.41
C VAL A 44 0.56 -0.67 -8.36
N GLU A 45 1.86 -0.51 -8.10
CA GLU A 45 2.82 -1.62 -8.00
C GLU A 45 2.56 -2.52 -6.78
N LEU A 46 1.78 -2.08 -5.79
CA LEU A 46 1.38 -2.92 -4.65
C LEU A 46 0.53 -4.12 -5.09
N THR A 47 -0.13 -4.01 -6.24
CA THR A 47 -0.88 -5.14 -6.83
C THR A 47 0.03 -6.14 -7.54
N GLU A 48 1.28 -5.76 -7.85
CA GLU A 48 2.26 -6.57 -8.56
C GLU A 48 3.35 -7.15 -7.64
N GLY A 49 3.58 -6.54 -6.47
CA GLY A 49 4.62 -6.95 -5.51
C GLY A 49 4.13 -7.05 -4.07
N THR A 50 4.74 -7.95 -3.29
CA THR A 50 4.46 -8.12 -1.86
C THR A 50 5.45 -7.38 -0.96
N ASP A 51 6.38 -6.61 -1.52
CA ASP A 51 7.56 -6.12 -0.80
C ASP A 51 7.20 -5.14 0.33
N LEU A 52 6.28 -4.19 0.09
CA LEU A 52 5.81 -3.29 1.15
C LEU A 52 5.14 -4.08 2.28
N LEU A 53 4.28 -5.03 1.93
CA LEU A 53 3.60 -5.88 2.91
C LEU A 53 4.59 -6.77 3.67
N ALA A 54 5.63 -7.27 3.00
CA ALA A 54 6.73 -8.02 3.61
C ALA A 54 7.52 -7.17 4.60
N GLY A 55 7.89 -5.95 4.23
CA GLY A 55 8.58 -5.02 5.13
C GLY A 55 7.77 -4.68 6.38
N ILE A 56 6.44 -4.57 6.27
CA ILE A 56 5.56 -4.37 7.44
C ILE A 56 5.58 -5.61 8.35
N VAL A 57 5.61 -6.82 7.79
CA VAL A 57 5.76 -8.05 8.58
C VAL A 57 7.12 -8.09 9.29
N ASP A 58 8.21 -7.71 8.61
CA ASP A 58 9.54 -7.64 9.21
C ASP A 58 9.53 -6.70 10.44
N LEU A 59 8.97 -5.49 10.30
CA LEU A 59 8.80 -4.52 11.38
C LEU A 59 7.95 -5.09 12.54
N PHE A 60 6.90 -5.84 12.22
CA PHE A 60 5.99 -6.42 13.21
C PHE A 60 6.64 -7.58 13.98
N GLU A 61 7.44 -8.42 13.32
CA GLU A 61 8.21 -9.48 13.96
C GLU A 61 9.23 -8.89 14.94
N GLU A 62 9.96 -7.84 14.55
CA GLU A 62 10.86 -7.11 15.45
C GLU A 62 10.11 -6.53 16.66
N GLY A 63 8.97 -5.89 16.41
CA GLY A 63 8.08 -5.36 17.45
C GLY A 63 7.63 -6.41 18.45
N ALA A 64 7.22 -7.57 17.96
CA ALA A 64 6.77 -8.69 18.79
C ALA A 64 7.91 -9.28 19.63
N VAL A 65 9.12 -9.40 19.08
CA VAL A 65 10.32 -9.82 19.83
C VAL A 65 10.62 -8.85 20.96
N LEU A 66 10.47 -7.55 20.71
CA LEU A 66 10.65 -6.49 21.70
C LEU A 66 9.45 -6.33 22.66
N LYS A 67 8.42 -7.19 22.55
CA LYS A 67 7.19 -7.16 23.35
C LYS A 67 6.47 -5.81 23.36
N LYS A 68 6.57 -5.06 22.26
CA LYS A 68 5.81 -3.81 22.09
C LYS A 68 4.37 -4.15 21.72
N GLY A 69 3.41 -3.31 22.12
CA GLY A 69 2.08 -3.36 21.53
C GLY A 69 2.12 -2.89 20.07
N VAL A 70 1.33 -3.49 19.19
CA VAL A 70 1.34 -3.12 17.75
C VAL A 70 1.04 -1.63 17.52
N LEU A 71 0.16 -1.03 18.35
CA LEU A 71 -0.19 0.39 18.27
C LEU A 71 0.92 1.32 18.80
N GLU A 72 1.93 0.79 19.49
CA GLU A 72 3.14 1.57 19.82
C GLU A 72 4.07 1.70 18.60
N ILE A 73 3.91 0.81 17.61
CA ILE A 73 4.70 0.79 16.37
C ILE A 73 3.98 1.61 15.31
N THR A 74 2.70 1.33 15.09
CA THR A 74 1.90 2.00 14.05
C THR A 74 1.32 3.32 14.51
N GLY A 75 1.30 3.59 15.81
CA GLY A 75 0.41 4.60 16.38
C GLY A 75 -1.05 4.16 16.37
N ARG A 76 -1.91 4.97 17.01
CA ARG A 76 -3.37 4.74 17.06
C ARG A 76 -4.04 5.07 15.73
N ASP A 77 -3.45 5.99 14.96
CA ASP A 77 -3.88 6.30 13.60
C ASP A 77 -3.10 5.45 12.60
N VAL A 78 -3.59 4.21 12.41
CA VAL A 78 -2.96 3.22 11.52
C VAL A 78 -3.04 3.68 10.06
N ALA A 79 -4.03 4.49 9.68
CA ALA A 79 -4.15 5.02 8.33
C ALA A 79 -3.04 6.05 8.06
N ALA A 80 -2.81 6.99 8.99
CA ALA A 80 -1.71 7.94 8.88
C ALA A 80 -0.34 7.23 8.77
N PHE A 81 -0.13 6.15 9.52
CA PHE A 81 1.07 5.32 9.37
C PHE A 81 1.21 4.73 7.96
N CYS A 82 0.13 4.21 7.38
CA CYS A 82 0.14 3.70 6.02
C CYS A 82 0.40 4.80 4.99
N ASP A 83 -0.21 5.97 5.16
CA ASP A 83 -0.04 7.12 4.26
C ASP A 83 1.42 7.59 4.26
N ASP A 84 2.05 7.66 5.45
CA ASP A 84 3.47 8.00 5.58
C ASP A 84 4.40 6.99 4.92
N LEU A 85 4.03 5.71 4.91
CA LEU A 85 4.81 4.65 4.24
C LEU A 85 4.78 4.77 2.71
N ILE A 86 3.68 5.28 2.13
CA ILE A 86 3.48 5.34 0.68
C ILE A 86 3.64 6.74 0.09
N LYS A 87 3.89 7.77 0.92
CA LYS A 87 3.90 9.19 0.50
C LYS A 87 4.82 9.52 -0.67
N ASP A 88 5.93 8.79 -0.82
CA ASP A 88 6.92 9.01 -1.88
C ASP A 88 6.71 8.05 -3.09
N SER A 89 5.66 7.24 -3.06
CA SER A 89 5.29 6.30 -4.12
C SER A 89 4.12 6.82 -4.95
N LYS A 90 4.12 6.56 -6.26
CA LYS A 90 3.02 6.98 -7.14
C LYS A 90 1.77 6.11 -6.88
N THR A 91 0.73 6.71 -6.33
CA THR A 91 -0.53 6.02 -6.05
C THR A 91 -1.47 6.01 -7.25
N TYR A 92 -2.53 5.19 -7.19
CA TYR A 92 -3.64 5.29 -8.15
C TYR A 92 -4.24 6.70 -8.17
N ALA A 93 -4.38 7.33 -6.99
CA ALA A 93 -4.92 8.68 -6.88
C ALA A 93 -4.06 9.70 -7.65
N ASP A 94 -2.74 9.59 -7.58
CA ASP A 94 -1.84 10.48 -8.31
C ASP A 94 -2.00 10.35 -9.82
N ALA A 95 -2.10 9.11 -10.33
CA ALA A 95 -2.33 8.87 -11.76
C ALA A 95 -3.68 9.43 -12.25
N TYR A 96 -4.73 9.29 -11.43
CA TYR A 96 -6.04 9.86 -11.71
C TYR A 96 -6.02 11.39 -11.67
N LEU A 97 -5.39 11.99 -10.66
CA LEU A 97 -5.25 13.45 -10.53
C LEU A 97 -4.47 14.04 -11.71
N GLU A 98 -3.37 13.42 -12.13
CA GLU A 98 -2.58 13.84 -13.28
C GLU A 98 -3.44 13.87 -14.55
N THR A 99 -4.26 12.83 -14.76
CA THR A 99 -5.16 12.72 -15.91
C THR A 99 -6.26 13.78 -15.87
N ALA A 100 -6.93 13.95 -14.72
CA ALA A 100 -7.97 14.94 -14.54
C ALA A 100 -7.44 16.37 -14.78
N ASN A 101 -6.27 16.68 -14.22
CA ASN A 101 -5.64 17.99 -14.39
C ASN A 101 -5.30 18.28 -15.86
N LYS A 102 -4.80 17.29 -16.60
CA LYS A 102 -4.54 17.42 -18.05
C LYS A 102 -5.82 17.72 -18.83
N GLU A 103 -6.92 17.02 -18.54
CA GLU A 103 -8.19 17.24 -19.23
C GLU A 103 -8.80 18.61 -18.90
N VAL A 104 -8.72 19.07 -17.65
CA VAL A 104 -9.15 20.42 -17.26
C VAL A 104 -8.33 21.48 -18.00
N ALA A 105 -7.00 21.36 -18.01
CA ALA A 105 -6.13 22.31 -18.69
C ALA A 105 -6.44 22.39 -20.20
N LYS A 106 -6.68 21.23 -20.84
CA LYS A 106 -7.06 21.12 -22.25
C LYS A 106 -8.42 21.80 -22.53
N ALA A 107 -9.41 21.59 -21.67
CA ALA A 107 -10.73 22.20 -21.79
C ALA A 107 -10.65 23.73 -21.67
N ILE A 108 -9.91 24.24 -20.69
CA ILE A 108 -9.69 25.69 -20.48
C ILE A 108 -9.01 26.31 -21.70
N LYS A 109 -7.94 25.69 -22.22
CA LYS A 109 -7.23 26.18 -23.40
C LYS A 109 -8.14 26.25 -24.62
N LYS A 110 -8.92 25.19 -24.89
CA LYS A 110 -9.88 25.15 -26.01
C LYS A 110 -10.95 26.25 -25.91
N HIS A 111 -11.40 26.58 -24.70
CA HIS A 111 -12.35 27.67 -24.51
C HIS A 111 -11.71 29.03 -24.77
N ALA A 112 -10.49 29.26 -24.29
CA ALA A 112 -9.74 30.50 -24.52
C ALA A 112 -9.46 30.75 -26.01
N ASP A 113 -9.03 29.74 -26.77
CA ASP A 113 -8.78 29.84 -28.21
C ASP A 113 -10.05 30.09 -29.04
N LYS A 114 -11.23 29.70 -28.56
CA LYS A 114 -12.52 29.98 -29.23
C LYS A 114 -13.08 31.38 -28.98
N THR A 115 -12.56 32.06 -27.96
CA THR A 115 -13.04 33.40 -27.55
C THR A 115 -12.14 34.52 -28.10
N LYS A 116 -11.07 34.16 -28.80
CA LYS A 116 -10.24 35.04 -29.63
C LYS A 116 -10.67 34.97 -31.08
#